data_AF-A0A498F5U7-F1
#
_entry.id   AF-A0A498F5U7-F1
#
_cell.length_a   1.000
_cell.length_b   1.000
_cell.length_c   1.000
_cell.angle_alpha   90.00
_cell.angle_beta   90.00
_cell.angle_gamma   90.00
#
_symmetry.space_group_name_H-M   'P 1'
#
loop_
_entity.id
_entity.type
_entity.pdbx_description
1 polymer ?
#
loop_
_entity_poly.entity_id
_entity_poly.type
_entity_poly.pdbx_seq_one_letter_code
_entity_poly.pdbx_strand_id
1 'polypeptide(L)'
;MTDAASLADRVREGELRLHELEAHADADTAAEARRLLVEEQSGASLDAVGNYGFPAEAAESAIENMVGAIQVPMGVAGPVSVDGGSVAGEKYLPLATTEGALLASVNRGCSVINSAGG
;
A
#
# COMPACT_ATOMS: atom_id res chain seq x y z
N MET A 1 -14.75 -21.55 10.88
CA MET A 1 -14.00 -20.83 9.85
C MET A 1 -12.66 -21.51 9.75
N THR A 2 -12.21 -21.81 8.54
CA THR A 2 -10.86 -22.35 8.30
C THR A 2 -9.88 -21.20 8.54
N ASP A 3 -8.87 -21.41 9.37
CA ASP A 3 -7.84 -20.41 9.62
C ASP A 3 -6.79 -20.38 8.48
N ALA A 4 -5.99 -19.31 8.44
CA ALA A 4 -5.00 -19.09 7.39
C ALA A 4 -3.93 -20.19 7.32
N ALA A 5 -3.52 -20.75 8.47
CA ALA A 5 -2.53 -21.82 8.53
C ALA A 5 -3.06 -23.11 7.88
N SER A 6 -4.30 -23.50 8.20
CA SER A 6 -4.95 -24.66 7.59
C SER A 6 -5.11 -24.51 6.07
N LEU A 7 -5.41 -23.30 5.59
CA LEU A 7 -5.47 -23.03 4.15
C LEU A 7 -4.10 -23.13 3.48
N ALA A 8 -3.05 -22.60 4.11
CA ALA A 8 -1.68 -22.73 3.61
C ALA A 8 -1.27 -24.20 3.51
N ASP A 9 -1.59 -25.03 4.50
CA ASP A 9 -1.30 -26.46 4.49
C ASP A 9 -1.94 -27.18 3.30
N ARG A 10 -3.21 -26.90 3.01
CA ARG A 10 -3.94 -27.48 1.86
C ARG A 10 -3.35 -27.07 0.51
N VAL A 11 -2.80 -25.85 0.42
CA VAL A 11 -2.06 -25.43 -0.79
C VAL A 11 -0.74 -26.19 -0.91
N ARG A 12 -0.03 -26.42 0.21
CA ARG A 12 1.23 -27.18 0.25
C ARG A 12 1.04 -28.63 -0.17
N GLU A 13 -0.07 -29.24 0.25
CA GLU A 13 -0.46 -30.60 -0.11
C GLU A 13 -0.97 -30.72 -1.55
N GLY A 14 -1.17 -29.59 -2.24
CA GLY A 14 -1.63 -29.53 -3.62
C GLY A 14 -3.14 -29.71 -3.78
N GLU A 15 -3.90 -29.66 -2.68
CA GLU A 15 -5.37 -29.71 -2.70
C GLU A 15 -5.98 -28.42 -3.23
N LEU A 16 -5.33 -27.28 -2.96
CA LEU A 16 -5.75 -25.95 -3.38
C LEU A 16 -4.64 -25.22 -4.14
N ARG A 17 -5.04 -24.24 -4.95
CA ARG A 17 -4.18 -23.25 -5.59
C ARG A 17 -4.33 -21.90 -4.87
N LEU A 18 -3.29 -21.06 -4.97
CA LEU A 18 -3.27 -19.74 -4.31
C LEU A 18 -4.49 -18.87 -4.65
N HIS A 19 -4.99 -18.93 -5.89
CA HIS A 19 -6.13 -18.10 -6.33
C HIS A 19 -7.50 -18.65 -5.90
N GLU A 20 -7.55 -19.83 -5.29
CA GLU A 20 -8.81 -20.44 -4.83
C GLU A 20 -9.12 -20.08 -3.37
N LEU A 21 -8.20 -19.41 -2.67
CA LEU A 21 -8.28 -19.17 -1.24
C LEU A 21 -9.48 -18.30 -0.82
N GLU A 22 -9.84 -17.29 -1.61
CA GLU A 22 -11.03 -16.44 -1.36
C GLU A 22 -12.36 -17.20 -1.52
N ALA A 23 -12.36 -18.35 -2.21
CA ALA A 23 -13.53 -19.21 -2.25
C ALA A 23 -13.75 -19.96 -0.91
N HIS A 24 -12.76 -19.93 -0.01
CA HIS A 24 -12.73 -20.69 1.23
C HIS A 24 -12.60 -19.83 2.50
N ALA A 25 -12.30 -18.54 2.37
CA ALA A 25 -12.22 -17.58 3.48
C ALA A 25 -12.40 -16.14 3.00
N ASP A 26 -12.51 -15.20 3.93
CA ASP A 26 -12.46 -13.77 3.63
C ASP A 26 -11.08 -13.34 3.06
N ALA A 27 -11.06 -12.18 2.39
CA ALA A 27 -9.89 -11.68 1.68
C ALA A 27 -8.65 -11.50 2.57
N ASP A 28 -8.83 -11.12 3.84
CA ASP A 28 -7.72 -10.93 4.78
C ASP A 28 -7.12 -12.29 5.18
N THR A 29 -7.98 -13.26 5.52
CA THR A 29 -7.55 -14.63 5.81
C THR A 29 -6.87 -15.29 4.60
N ALA A 30 -7.41 -15.09 3.39
CA ALA A 30 -6.80 -15.59 2.16
C ALA A 30 -5.43 -14.95 1.91
N ALA A 31 -5.29 -13.64 2.12
CA ALA A 31 -4.02 -12.94 1.99
C ALA A 31 -2.98 -13.40 3.01
N GLU A 32 -3.39 -13.67 4.25
CA GLU A 32 -2.55 -14.25 5.29
C GLU A 32 -2.07 -15.65 4.91
N ALA A 33 -2.96 -16.53 4.43
CA ALA A 33 -2.60 -17.87 4.01
C ALA A 33 -1.53 -17.86 2.90
N ARG A 34 -1.65 -16.95 1.92
CA ARG A 34 -0.61 -16.76 0.90
C ARG A 34 0.68 -16.23 1.48
N ARG A 35 0.61 -15.26 2.39
CA ARG A 35 1.78 -14.67 3.03
C ARG A 35 2.59 -15.72 3.78
N LEU A 36 1.94 -16.61 4.53
CA LEU A 36 2.61 -17.73 5.22
C LEU A 36 3.40 -18.62 4.26
N LEU A 37 2.81 -18.95 3.10
CA LEU A 37 3.48 -19.75 2.07
C LEU A 37 4.70 -19.04 1.48
N VAL A 38 4.60 -17.72 1.26
CA VAL A 38 5.71 -16.91 0.72
C VAL A 38 6.81 -16.73 1.76
N GLU A 39 6.48 -16.51 3.03
CA GLU A 39 7.46 -16.43 4.14
C GLU A 39 8.26 -17.72 4.26
N GLU A 40 7.58 -18.88 4.24
CA GLU A 40 8.23 -20.19 4.31
C GLU A 40 9.19 -20.41 3.14
N GLN A 41 8.74 -20.14 1.91
CA GLN A 41 9.55 -20.35 0.71
C GLN A 41 10.73 -19.38 0.60
N SER A 42 10.56 -18.14 1.05
CA SER A 42 11.60 -17.10 0.98
C SER A 42 12.56 -17.15 2.17
N GLY A 43 12.16 -17.72 3.31
CA GLY A 43 12.89 -17.65 4.57
C GLY A 43 12.95 -16.24 5.17
N ALA A 44 12.15 -15.30 4.67
CA ALA A 44 12.08 -13.92 5.13
C ALA A 44 10.76 -13.64 5.85
N SER A 45 10.80 -12.80 6.89
CA SER A 45 9.58 -12.26 7.51
C SER A 45 8.93 -11.23 6.59
N LEU A 46 7.61 -11.30 6.50
CA LEU A 46 6.72 -10.38 5.80
C LEU A 46 5.80 -9.64 6.77
N ASP A 47 6.18 -9.50 8.04
CA ASP A 47 5.39 -8.79 9.06
C ASP A 47 4.99 -7.37 8.61
N ALA A 48 5.94 -6.63 8.01
CA ALA A 48 5.69 -5.28 7.52
C ALA A 48 4.74 -5.24 6.31
N VAL A 49 4.69 -6.33 5.53
CA VAL A 49 3.78 -6.48 4.38
C VAL A 49 2.38 -6.84 4.87
N GLY A 50 2.28 -7.69 5.89
CA GLY A 50 1.01 -8.12 6.49
C GLY A 50 0.33 -7.06 7.36
N ASN A 51 1.07 -6.05 7.84
CA ASN A 51 0.54 -4.95 8.65
C ASN A 51 0.07 -3.77 7.78
N TYR A 52 -1.00 -3.99 7.01
CA TYR A 52 -1.63 -2.99 6.15
C TYR A 52 -2.90 -2.40 6.79
N GLY A 53 -3.23 -1.15 6.44
CA GLY A 53 -4.23 -0.33 7.16
C GLY A 53 -5.64 -0.33 6.55
N PHE A 54 -5.99 -1.30 5.72
CA PHE A 54 -7.26 -1.37 5.01
C PHE A 54 -7.72 -2.84 4.86
N PRO A 55 -9.01 -3.16 4.71
CA PRO A 55 -9.45 -4.54 4.48
C PRO A 55 -8.98 -5.03 3.10
N ALA A 56 -8.45 -6.25 3.00
CA ALA A 56 -7.91 -6.77 1.75
C ALA A 56 -8.91 -6.73 0.58
N GLU A 57 -10.22 -6.87 0.84
CA GLU A 57 -11.31 -6.75 -0.14
C GLU A 57 -11.26 -5.43 -0.92
N ALA A 58 -10.80 -4.33 -0.30
CA ALA A 58 -10.70 -3.03 -0.97
C ALA A 58 -9.65 -3.01 -2.10
N ALA A 59 -8.75 -3.98 -2.15
CA ALA A 59 -7.72 -4.09 -3.19
C ALA A 59 -8.05 -5.09 -4.30
N GLU A 60 -9.22 -5.76 -4.27
CA GLU A 60 -9.59 -6.79 -5.25
C GLU A 60 -9.49 -6.32 -6.71
N SER A 61 -9.84 -5.07 -6.97
CA SER A 61 -9.76 -4.48 -8.33
C SER A 61 -8.35 -4.11 -8.79
N ALA A 62 -7.37 -4.15 -7.89
CA ALA A 62 -6.02 -3.63 -8.11
C ALA A 62 -4.94 -4.71 -8.09
N ILE A 63 -5.18 -5.86 -7.46
CA ILE A 63 -4.17 -6.91 -7.29
C ILE A 63 -4.79 -8.31 -7.21
N GLU A 64 -4.14 -9.29 -7.85
CA GLU A 64 -4.45 -10.71 -7.67
C GLU A 64 -3.48 -11.36 -6.67
N ASN A 65 -3.94 -12.40 -5.98
CA ASN A 65 -3.13 -13.16 -5.01
C ASN A 65 -2.46 -12.26 -3.95
N MET A 66 -3.21 -11.30 -3.40
CA MET A 66 -2.70 -10.38 -2.40
C MET A 66 -2.03 -11.13 -1.24
N VAL A 67 -0.85 -10.67 -0.82
CA VAL A 67 -0.13 -11.12 0.39
C VAL A 67 -0.08 -10.03 1.48
N GLY A 68 -0.46 -8.81 1.11
CA GLY A 68 -0.43 -7.61 1.95
C GLY A 68 -0.16 -6.35 1.12
N ALA A 69 0.43 -5.32 1.73
CA ALA A 69 0.76 -4.07 1.06
C ALA A 69 2.10 -3.50 1.53
N ILE A 70 2.75 -2.69 0.69
CA ILE A 70 3.95 -1.95 1.08
C ILE A 70 3.56 -0.58 1.66
N GLN A 71 4.33 -0.13 2.66
CA GLN A 71 4.20 1.22 3.20
C GLN A 71 5.18 2.16 2.48
N VAL A 72 4.68 3.28 1.95
CA VAL A 72 5.50 4.33 1.32
C VAL A 72 5.51 5.55 2.25
N PRO A 73 6.67 6.09 2.64
CA PRO A 73 6.72 7.31 3.45
C PRO A 73 5.98 8.45 2.76
N MET A 74 5.18 9.17 3.54
CA MET A 74 4.42 10.33 3.07
C MET A 74 4.79 11.57 3.86
N GLY A 75 4.80 12.71 3.18
CA GLY A 75 4.90 14.02 3.81
C GLY A 75 4.09 15.07 3.06
N VAL A 76 4.23 16.32 3.48
CA VAL A 76 3.50 17.46 2.91
C VAL A 76 4.47 18.55 2.49
N ALA A 77 4.29 19.10 1.29
CA ALA A 77 4.92 20.34 0.84
C ALA A 77 3.89 21.46 0.71
N GLY A 78 4.28 22.70 1.01
CA GLY A 78 3.44 23.88 0.87
C GLY A 78 3.40 24.77 2.13
N PRO A 79 2.46 25.74 2.18
CA PRO A 79 1.42 25.94 1.18
C PRO A 79 1.99 26.45 -0.15
N VAL A 80 1.28 26.21 -1.25
CA VAL A 80 1.50 26.88 -2.55
C VAL A 80 0.23 27.60 -2.96
N SER A 81 0.35 28.87 -3.34
CA SER A 81 -0.73 29.66 -3.92
C SER A 81 -0.98 29.18 -5.34
N VAL A 82 -2.21 28.81 -5.65
CA VAL A 82 -2.63 28.42 -7.01
C VAL A 82 -3.74 29.35 -7.47
N ASP A 83 -3.61 29.90 -8.67
CA ASP A 83 -4.67 30.62 -9.37
C ASP A 83 -4.99 29.93 -10.71
N GLY A 84 -5.79 28.87 -10.64
CA GLY A 84 -6.13 28.02 -11.77
C GLY A 84 -7.64 27.89 -11.95
N GLY A 85 -8.07 27.59 -13.19
CA GLY A 85 -9.48 27.46 -13.53
C GLY A 85 -10.23 26.31 -12.85
N SER A 86 -9.51 25.26 -12.43
CA SER A 86 -10.10 24.10 -11.73
C SER A 86 -9.78 24.08 -10.23
N VAL A 87 -8.69 24.72 -9.81
CA VAL A 87 -8.20 24.73 -8.44
C VAL A 87 -7.62 26.11 -8.16
N ALA A 88 -8.04 26.73 -7.06
CA ALA A 88 -7.54 28.01 -6.61
C ALA A 88 -7.34 28.06 -5.08
N GLY A 89 -6.52 28.99 -4.61
CA GLY A 89 -6.18 29.25 -3.22
C GLY A 89 -4.93 28.50 -2.72
N GLU A 90 -4.64 28.62 -1.43
CA GLU A 90 -3.51 27.93 -0.81
C GLU A 90 -3.75 26.42 -0.75
N LYS A 91 -2.75 25.65 -1.20
CA LYS A 91 -2.79 24.18 -1.20
C LYS A 91 -1.59 23.59 -0.48
N TYR A 92 -1.84 22.54 0.28
CA TYR A 92 -0.83 21.61 0.74
C TYR A 92 -0.82 20.39 -0.17
N LEU A 93 0.38 20.00 -0.60
CA LEU A 93 0.59 18.90 -1.53
C LEU A 93 1.07 17.68 -0.71
N PRO A 94 0.27 16.62 -0.57
CA PRO A 94 0.76 15.36 -0.04
C PRO A 94 1.66 14.67 -1.08
N LEU A 95 2.82 14.20 -0.65
CA LEU A 95 3.75 13.44 -1.51
C LEU A 95 4.14 12.14 -0.82
N ALA A 96 4.05 11.02 -1.55
CA ALA A 96 4.60 9.72 -1.16
C ALA A 96 5.93 9.50 -1.88
N THR A 97 7.03 9.29 -1.15
CA THR A 97 8.35 9.07 -1.76
C THR A 97 9.32 8.36 -0.81
N THR A 98 10.26 7.62 -1.38
CA THR A 98 11.46 7.12 -0.69
C THR A 98 12.71 7.94 -1.01
N GLU A 99 12.62 8.90 -1.93
CA GLU A 99 13.75 9.72 -2.37
C GLU A 99 14.06 10.84 -1.35
N GLY A 100 15.29 10.82 -0.82
CA GLY A 100 15.77 11.87 0.06
C GLY A 100 15.80 13.23 -0.63
N ALA A 101 15.54 14.30 0.15
CA ALA A 101 15.53 15.69 -0.30
C ALA A 101 14.48 16.10 -1.35
N LEU A 102 13.79 15.17 -2.04
CA LEU A 102 12.74 15.50 -3.02
C LEU A 102 11.68 16.42 -2.41
N LEU A 103 11.07 15.99 -1.30
CA LEU A 103 10.00 16.75 -0.63
C LEU A 103 10.49 18.13 -0.17
N ALA A 104 11.68 18.20 0.41
CA ALA A 104 12.28 19.47 0.83
C ALA A 104 12.56 20.40 -0.35
N SER A 105 12.94 19.85 -1.51
CA SER A 105 13.15 20.61 -2.75
C SER A 105 11.85 21.20 -3.28
N VAL A 106 10.79 20.37 -3.37
CA VAL A 106 9.45 20.83 -3.77
C VAL A 106 8.96 21.92 -2.82
N ASN A 107 9.12 21.74 -1.51
CA ASN A 107 8.69 22.72 -0.51
C ASN A 107 9.39 24.09 -0.67
N ARG A 108 10.71 24.09 -0.96
CA ARG A 108 11.44 25.33 -1.28
C ARG A 108 10.89 25.98 -2.56
N GLY A 109 10.59 25.18 -3.57
CA GLY A 109 9.93 25.65 -4.80
C GLY A 109 8.61 26.36 -4.51
N CYS A 110 7.74 25.77 -3.68
CA CYS A 110 6.48 26.39 -3.25
C CYS A 110 6.73 27.76 -2.59
N SER A 111 7.72 27.87 -1.70
CA SER A 111 8.05 29.15 -1.06
C SER A 111 8.50 30.22 -2.06
N VAL A 112 9.31 29.84 -3.07
CA VAL A 112 9.75 30.74 -4.14
C VAL A 112 8.58 31.20 -4.99
N ILE A 113 7.70 30.27 -5.40
CA ILE A 113 6.50 30.57 -6.18
C ILE A 113 5.62 31.59 -5.45
N ASN A 114 5.31 31.34 -4.17
CA ASN A 114 4.48 32.25 -3.39
C ASN A 114 5.12 33.63 -3.24
N SER A 115 6.44 33.68 -3.06
CA SER A 115 7.17 34.95 -2.97
C SER A 115 7.13 35.75 -4.28
N ALA A 116 6.89 35.09 -5.42
CA ALA A 116 6.72 35.70 -6.72
C ALA A 116 5.26 36.09 -7.05
N GLY A 117 4.31 35.83 -6.14
CA GLY A 117 2.90 36.17 -6.31
C GLY A 117 1.96 34.99 -6.59
N GLY A 118 2.48 33.77 -6.61
CA GLY A 118 1.74 32.57 -7.05
C GLY A 118 2.00 32.24 -8.51
#